data_AF-A0A2G8N127-F1
#
_entry.id   AF-A0A2G8N127-F1
#
_cell.length_a   1.000
_cell.length_b   1.000
_cell.length_c   1.000
_cell.angle_alpha   90.00
_cell.angle_beta   90.00
_cell.angle_gamma   90.00
#
_symmetry.space_group_name_H-M   'P 1'
#
loop_
_entity.id
_entity.type
_entity.pdbx_description
1 polymer ?
#
loop_
_entity_poly.entity_id
_entity_poly.type
_entity_poly.pdbx_seq_one_letter_code
_entity_poly.pdbx_strand_id
1 'polypeptide(L)'
;MAELPILTWALNLLLIQGLLGALDTIYHHELTVALPQRYSARLELAIHAVRSCCYGILFLGIAHVAFQGVWAIIVAVVFTLEIGLTLWDFVVEDRSRKLPAIERIMHTVLAINAGAFFALYGLQLLQWSSLPSGLVAIDLGWRGWLLTLFALGVTASGIRDALATLRLHRQGPPTNPFAGSAHKQVLVTGGTGFIGETLVNQLLDAGHSVSVLARDPLRAAYLFDGRARCLRSLDKLSHDERFDVVINLAGAPVAGPRWTPRRQAQLLASRVGTTEALLRWTRQARHKPALWIQASAIGYYGVRDASQPLDESASKGDGFMAELCDRWEASASPASALGVRQVVLRLGVVFGPGGALPPLLMPFRLGLGGRMGDGRQIMSWVHRDDVLAVMARSMVDSEMQGNYNLVAPEPVSQATFAQAVGRLLKRPVWLHVPAAPVRALAGEMAELFFDGQRVLPSRLEQAGYRFRYPTLDSALRDLA
;
A
#
# COMPACT_ATOMS: atom_id res chain seq x y z
N MET A 1 -18.58 11.49 52.78
CA MET A 1 -17.68 10.98 51.72
C MET A 1 -18.30 11.35 50.39
N ALA A 2 -17.69 12.25 49.63
CA ALA A 2 -18.20 12.66 48.32
C ALA A 2 -18.29 11.43 47.41
N GLU A 3 -19.48 11.11 46.94
CA GLU A 3 -19.68 10.06 45.95
C GLU A 3 -18.83 10.41 44.72
N LEU A 4 -17.81 9.60 44.44
CA LEU A 4 -17.06 9.72 43.20
C LEU A 4 -18.07 9.52 42.05
N PRO A 5 -18.18 10.45 41.09
CA PRO A 5 -19.02 10.25 39.91
C PRO A 5 -18.28 9.29 38.94
N ILE A 6 -18.01 8.06 39.39
CA ILE A 6 -17.23 7.02 38.69
C ILE A 6 -17.87 6.73 37.33
N LEU A 7 -19.19 6.55 37.31
CA LEU A 7 -19.96 6.36 36.09
C LEU A 7 -19.79 7.57 35.14
N THR A 8 -19.85 8.80 35.64
CA THR A 8 -19.68 10.00 34.80
C THR A 8 -18.30 10.05 34.15
N TRP A 9 -17.24 9.73 34.90
CA TRP A 9 -15.89 9.66 34.36
C TRP A 9 -15.74 8.54 33.34
N ALA A 10 -16.28 7.35 33.62
CA ALA A 10 -16.30 6.24 32.68
C ALA A 10 -17.01 6.63 31.37
N LEU A 11 -18.19 7.26 31.46
CA LEU A 11 -18.94 7.71 30.28
C LEU A 11 -18.18 8.77 29.48
N ASN A 12 -17.48 9.71 30.13
CA ASN A 12 -16.66 10.69 29.41
C ASN A 12 -15.51 10.01 28.65
N LEU A 13 -14.84 9.03 29.25
CA LEU A 13 -13.79 8.25 28.58
C LEU A 13 -14.36 7.43 27.42
N LEU A 14 -15.55 6.84 27.57
CA LEU A 14 -16.25 6.13 26.52
C LEU A 14 -16.63 7.05 25.35
N LEU A 15 -17.02 8.28 25.62
CA LEU A 15 -17.30 9.28 24.59
C LEU A 15 -16.02 9.67 23.82
N ILE A 16 -14.91 9.90 24.53
CA ILE A 16 -13.61 10.13 23.92
C ILE A 16 -13.18 8.93 23.07
N GLN A 17 -13.40 7.71 23.57
CA GLN A 17 -13.12 6.46 22.84
C GLN A 17 -13.91 6.40 21.54
N GLY A 18 -15.21 6.71 21.58
CA GLY A 18 -16.07 6.74 20.40
C GLY A 18 -15.59 7.73 19.35
N LEU A 19 -15.18 8.93 19.75
CA LEU A 19 -14.63 9.94 18.84
C LEU A 19 -13.29 9.52 18.22
N LEU A 20 -12.37 8.99 19.03
CA LEU A 20 -11.07 8.52 18.55
C LEU A 20 -11.23 7.31 17.62
N GLY A 21 -12.11 6.36 17.95
CA GLY A 21 -12.40 5.20 17.10
C GLY A 21 -13.07 5.58 15.77
N ALA A 22 -13.95 6.59 15.78
CA ALA A 22 -14.53 7.13 14.55
C ALA A 22 -13.47 7.81 13.69
N LEU A 23 -12.59 8.63 14.29
CA LEU A 23 -11.48 9.26 13.59
C LEU A 23 -10.55 8.21 12.97
N ASP A 24 -10.22 7.17 13.70
CA ASP A 24 -9.35 6.08 13.25
C ASP A 24 -9.95 5.33 12.05
N THR A 25 -11.24 4.96 12.15
CA THR A 25 -11.98 4.32 11.06
C THR A 25 -11.99 5.20 9.80
N ILE A 26 -12.30 6.49 9.93
CA ILE A 26 -12.40 7.38 8.78
C ILE A 26 -11.01 7.71 8.21
N TYR A 27 -10.04 8.03 9.06
CA TYR A 27 -8.74 8.50 8.59
C TYR A 27 -7.83 7.36 8.15
N HIS A 28 -7.66 6.33 8.98
CA HIS A 28 -6.76 5.23 8.68
C HIS A 28 -7.42 4.22 7.75
N HIS A 29 -8.56 3.64 8.14
CA HIS A 29 -9.15 2.54 7.38
C HIS A 29 -9.74 2.97 6.04
N GLU A 30 -10.37 4.15 5.97
CA GLU A 30 -10.99 4.64 4.73
C GLU A 30 -10.04 5.52 3.90
N LEU A 31 -9.56 6.63 4.48
CA LEU A 31 -8.91 7.68 3.70
C LEU A 31 -7.48 7.35 3.29
N THR A 32 -6.71 6.69 4.15
CA THR A 32 -5.29 6.42 3.87
C THR A 32 -5.07 5.01 3.33
N VAL A 33 -5.70 4.00 3.93
CA VAL A 33 -5.47 2.59 3.58
C VAL A 33 -6.47 2.08 2.55
N ALA A 34 -7.72 2.53 2.64
CA ALA A 34 -8.86 2.02 1.86
C ALA A 34 -8.99 0.49 1.96
N LEU A 35 -9.05 -0.02 3.20
CA LEU A 35 -9.19 -1.46 3.49
C LEU A 35 -10.30 -2.16 2.69
N PRO A 36 -11.51 -1.59 2.51
CA PRO A 36 -12.61 -2.23 1.78
C PRO A 36 -12.32 -2.63 0.33
N GLN A 37 -11.22 -2.12 -0.25
CA GLN A 37 -10.81 -2.40 -1.63
C GLN A 37 -9.72 -3.48 -1.72
N ARG A 38 -9.11 -3.88 -0.60
CA ARG A 38 -7.98 -4.81 -0.60
C ARG A 38 -8.44 -6.22 -0.28
N TYR A 39 -8.28 -7.14 -1.24
CA TYR A 39 -8.58 -8.57 -1.01
C TYR A 39 -7.82 -9.15 0.20
N SER A 40 -6.56 -8.74 0.41
CA SER A 40 -5.75 -9.18 1.55
C SER A 40 -6.30 -8.73 2.91
N ALA A 41 -7.08 -7.65 2.96
CA ALA A 41 -7.70 -7.12 4.19
C ALA A 41 -9.05 -7.78 4.50
N ARG A 42 -9.49 -8.79 3.75
CA ARG A 42 -10.80 -9.43 3.93
C ARG A 42 -11.01 -9.99 5.34
N LEU A 43 -9.98 -10.61 5.94
CA LEU A 43 -10.07 -11.14 7.30
C LEU A 43 -10.19 -10.02 8.33
N GLU A 44 -9.38 -8.97 8.18
CA GLU A 44 -9.42 -7.76 9.01
C GLU A 44 -10.79 -7.08 8.95
N LEU A 45 -11.37 -6.90 7.76
CA LEU A 45 -12.72 -6.37 7.57
C LEU A 45 -13.81 -7.26 8.20
N ALA A 46 -13.66 -8.58 8.13
CA ALA A 46 -14.61 -9.50 8.76
C ALA A 46 -14.59 -9.37 10.29
N ILE A 47 -13.39 -9.25 10.88
CA ILE A 47 -13.20 -9.01 12.31
C ILE A 47 -13.79 -7.66 12.70
N HIS A 48 -13.48 -6.60 11.95
CA HIS A 48 -14.02 -5.26 12.17
C HIS A 48 -15.54 -5.22 12.09
N ALA A 49 -16.14 -5.94 11.13
CA ALA A 49 -17.59 -6.01 10.98
C ALA A 49 -18.28 -6.59 12.22
N VAL A 50 -17.79 -7.74 12.71
CA VAL A 50 -18.34 -8.39 13.91
C VAL A 50 -18.16 -7.49 15.13
N ARG A 51 -16.93 -7.01 15.35
CA ARG A 51 -16.58 -6.18 16.51
C ARG A 51 -17.38 -4.88 16.54
N SER A 52 -17.54 -4.21 15.40
CA SER A 52 -18.28 -2.95 15.29
C SER A 52 -19.77 -3.12 15.60
N CYS A 53 -20.39 -4.23 15.17
CA CYS A 53 -21.77 -4.54 15.54
C CYS A 53 -21.91 -4.84 17.04
N CYS A 54 -20.95 -5.55 17.65
CA CYS A 54 -20.91 -5.76 19.10
C CYS A 54 -20.79 -4.45 19.87
N TYR A 55 -19.91 -3.54 19.43
CA TYR A 55 -19.80 -2.19 20.00
C TYR A 55 -21.09 -1.39 19.87
N GLY A 56 -21.79 -1.51 18.75
CA GLY A 56 -23.10 -0.89 18.56
C GLY A 56 -24.09 -1.28 19.66
N ILE A 57 -24.18 -2.58 19.95
CA ILE A 57 -25.05 -3.11 21.02
C ILE A 57 -24.60 -2.59 22.39
N LEU A 58 -23.28 -2.60 22.67
CA LEU A 58 -22.74 -2.12 23.95
C LEU A 58 -22.97 -0.61 24.16
N PHE A 59 -22.68 0.23 23.17
CA PHE A 59 -22.93 1.67 23.24
C PHE A 59 -24.42 1.96 23.48
N LEU A 60 -25.32 1.28 22.76
CA LEU A 60 -26.76 1.46 22.92
C LEU A 60 -27.24 0.99 24.31
N GLY A 61 -26.72 -0.14 24.78
CA GLY A 61 -27.02 -0.66 26.10
C GLY A 61 -26.55 0.28 27.22
N ILE A 62 -25.28 0.71 27.18
CA ILE A 62 -24.71 1.64 28.16
C ILE A 62 -25.43 3.00 28.14
N ALA A 63 -25.92 3.43 26.98
CA ALA A 63 -26.62 4.70 26.83
C ALA A 63 -27.93 4.78 27.63
N HIS A 64 -28.63 3.65 27.80
CA HIS A 64 -30.02 3.63 28.29
C HIS A 64 -30.30 2.63 29.41
N VAL A 65 -29.33 1.77 29.76
CA VAL A 65 -29.57 0.66 30.70
C VAL A 65 -28.48 0.58 31.78
N ALA A 66 -28.93 0.48 33.04
CA ALA A 66 -28.12 -0.02 34.14
C ALA A 66 -28.26 -1.55 34.23
N PHE A 67 -27.15 -2.24 34.00
CA PHE A 67 -27.08 -3.71 34.04
C PHE A 67 -26.91 -4.16 35.49
N GLN A 68 -27.97 -4.67 36.11
CA GLN A 68 -27.97 -5.08 37.52
C GLN A 68 -27.94 -6.60 37.67
N GLY A 69 -27.35 -7.08 38.76
CA GLY A 69 -27.21 -8.51 39.08
C GLY A 69 -26.45 -9.28 38.01
N VAL A 70 -27.04 -10.36 37.49
CA VAL A 70 -26.41 -11.24 36.49
C VAL A 70 -26.03 -10.50 35.20
N TRP A 71 -26.80 -9.48 34.81
CA TRP A 71 -26.51 -8.69 33.61
C TRP A 71 -25.21 -7.89 33.75
N ALA A 72 -24.87 -7.43 34.96
CA ALA A 72 -23.61 -6.75 35.22
C ALA A 72 -22.42 -7.69 34.96
N ILE A 73 -22.55 -8.95 35.40
CA ILE A 73 -21.54 -10.00 35.21
C ILE A 73 -21.38 -10.32 33.72
N ILE A 74 -22.49 -10.47 33.00
CA ILE A 74 -22.47 -10.73 31.55
C ILE A 74 -21.73 -9.63 30.81
N VAL A 75 -22.02 -8.35 31.10
CA VAL A 75 -21.33 -7.22 30.46
C VAL A 75 -19.84 -7.20 30.83
N ALA A 76 -19.49 -7.51 32.08
CA ALA A 76 -18.09 -7.61 32.50
C ALA A 76 -17.32 -8.72 31.74
N VAL A 77 -17.96 -9.87 31.51
CA VAL A 77 -17.40 -10.95 30.69
C VAL A 77 -17.22 -10.50 29.24
N VAL A 78 -18.21 -9.82 28.66
CA VAL A 78 -18.10 -9.28 27.29
C VAL A 78 -16.92 -8.31 27.19
N PHE A 79 -16.75 -7.39 28.14
CA PHE A 79 -15.58 -6.49 28.17
C PHE A 79 -14.25 -7.23 28.31
N THR A 80 -14.20 -8.30 29.11
CA THR A 80 -12.98 -9.10 29.26
C THR A 80 -12.61 -9.79 27.95
N LEU A 81 -13.59 -10.39 27.26
CA LEU A 81 -13.39 -10.97 25.93
C LEU A 81 -12.94 -9.92 24.93
N GLU A 82 -13.53 -8.73 24.99
CA GLU A 82 -13.22 -7.62 24.10
C GLU A 82 -11.79 -7.09 24.26
N ILE A 83 -11.26 -7.04 25.48
CA ILE A 83 -9.85 -6.74 25.72
C ILE A 83 -8.97 -7.76 24.98
N GLY A 84 -9.30 -9.06 25.07
CA GLY A 84 -8.60 -10.11 24.35
C GLY A 84 -8.66 -9.95 22.83
N LEU A 85 -9.85 -9.65 22.29
CA LEU A 85 -10.05 -9.39 20.86
C LEU A 85 -9.30 -8.16 20.38
N THR A 86 -9.27 -7.08 21.17
CA THR A 86 -8.53 -5.85 20.85
C THR A 86 -7.03 -6.10 20.77
N LEU A 87 -6.49 -6.88 21.72
CA LEU A 87 -5.08 -7.28 21.70
C LEU A 87 -4.76 -8.20 20.51
N TRP A 88 -5.67 -9.12 20.18
CA TRP A 88 -5.53 -10.00 19.02
C TRP A 88 -5.55 -9.22 17.70
N ASP A 89 -6.45 -8.24 17.57
CA ASP A 89 -6.57 -7.39 16.40
C ASP A 89 -5.29 -6.62 16.13
N PHE A 90 -4.65 -6.06 17.17
CA PHE A 90 -3.34 -5.41 17.06
C PHE A 90 -2.27 -6.36 16.47
N VAL A 91 -2.30 -7.64 16.83
CA VAL A 91 -1.38 -8.65 16.28
C VAL A 91 -1.70 -8.97 14.82
N VAL A 92 -2.99 -9.10 14.47
CA VAL A 92 -3.42 -9.36 13.09
C VAL A 92 -3.07 -8.19 12.18
N GLU A 93 -3.27 -6.98 12.66
CA GLU A 93 -3.03 -5.75 11.90
C GLU A 93 -1.54 -5.49 11.65
N ASP A 94 -0.67 -5.66 12.65
CA ASP A 94 0.79 -5.53 12.46
C ASP A 94 1.34 -6.60 11.50
N ARG A 95 0.66 -7.75 11.39
CA ARG A 95 0.96 -8.78 10.39
C ARG A 95 0.40 -8.46 9.01
N SER A 96 -0.78 -7.86 8.91
CA SER A 96 -1.43 -7.57 7.62
C SER A 96 -0.78 -6.39 6.90
N ARG A 97 -0.31 -5.37 7.64
CA ARG A 97 0.28 -4.16 7.06
C ARG A 97 1.23 -3.43 8.01
N LYS A 98 2.16 -2.65 7.43
CA LYS A 98 3.01 -1.75 8.22
C LYS A 98 2.21 -0.54 8.71
N LEU A 99 1.96 -0.49 10.02
CA LEU A 99 1.34 0.67 10.67
C LEU A 99 2.27 1.89 10.64
N PRO A 100 1.86 3.03 10.03
CA PRO A 100 2.54 4.31 10.15
C PRO A 100 2.70 4.71 11.63
N ALA A 101 3.70 5.54 11.92
CA ALA A 101 3.98 5.96 13.28
C ALA A 101 2.79 6.68 13.95
N ILE A 102 2.02 7.46 13.18
CA ILE A 102 0.84 8.18 13.67
C ILE A 102 -0.26 7.21 14.09
N GLU A 103 -0.49 6.15 13.31
CA GLU A 103 -1.48 5.11 13.61
C GLU A 103 -1.09 4.35 14.89
N ARG A 104 0.20 4.03 15.07
CA ARG A 104 0.70 3.41 16.32
C ARG A 104 0.46 4.29 17.55
N ILE A 105 0.66 5.60 17.42
CA ILE A 105 0.38 6.56 18.49
C ILE A 105 -1.11 6.58 18.79
N MET A 106 -1.96 6.64 17.76
CA MET A 106 -3.43 6.60 17.91
C MET A 106 -3.87 5.33 18.66
N HIS A 107 -3.35 4.16 18.29
CA HIS A 107 -3.69 2.88 18.93
C HIS A 107 -3.23 2.85 20.38
N THR A 108 -2.06 3.42 20.68
CA THR A 108 -1.58 3.53 22.07
C THR A 108 -2.50 4.41 22.90
N VAL A 109 -2.93 5.56 22.38
CA VAL A 109 -3.87 6.46 23.06
C VAL A 109 -5.24 5.79 23.26
N LEU A 110 -5.75 5.13 22.23
CA LEU A 110 -7.00 4.35 22.29
C LEU A 110 -6.94 3.26 23.36
N ALA A 111 -5.83 2.52 23.45
CA ALA A 111 -5.66 1.45 24.43
C ALA A 111 -5.61 1.98 25.88
N ILE A 112 -4.89 3.09 26.11
CA ILE A 112 -4.82 3.74 27.43
C ILE A 112 -6.21 4.24 27.85
N ASN A 113 -6.93 4.93 26.96
CA ASN A 113 -8.25 5.47 27.24
C ASN A 113 -9.28 4.34 27.46
N ALA A 114 -9.25 3.28 26.65
CA ALA A 114 -10.08 2.09 26.83
C ALA A 114 -9.80 1.38 28.16
N GLY A 115 -8.53 1.20 28.55
CA GLY A 115 -8.16 0.60 29.82
C GLY A 115 -8.70 1.39 31.02
N ALA A 116 -8.58 2.72 30.98
CA ALA A 116 -9.15 3.60 32.02
C ALA A 116 -10.69 3.51 32.08
N PHE A 117 -11.35 3.47 30.91
CA PHE A 117 -12.80 3.25 30.83
C PHE A 117 -13.21 1.91 31.46
N PHE A 118 -12.56 0.81 31.06
CA PHE A 118 -12.88 -0.53 31.58
C PHE A 118 -12.68 -0.63 33.09
N ALA A 119 -11.63 0.02 33.63
CA ALA A 119 -11.42 0.05 35.07
C ALA A 119 -12.55 0.77 35.81
N LEU A 120 -12.91 1.99 35.38
CA LEU A 120 -13.95 2.78 36.05
C LEU A 120 -15.35 2.18 35.86
N TYR A 121 -15.69 1.73 34.66
CA TYR A 121 -16.98 1.10 34.40
C TYR A 121 -17.06 -0.28 35.07
N GLY A 122 -15.95 -1.02 35.16
CA GLY A 122 -15.86 -2.28 35.91
C GLY A 122 -16.17 -2.11 37.39
N LEU A 123 -15.71 -1.03 38.03
CA LEU A 123 -16.11 -0.69 39.40
C LEU A 123 -17.61 -0.43 39.51
N GLN A 124 -18.21 0.23 38.51
CA GLN A 124 -19.66 0.45 38.47
C GLN A 124 -20.44 -0.87 38.30
N LEU A 125 -19.98 -1.76 37.42
CA LEU A 125 -20.56 -3.09 37.22
C LEU A 125 -20.43 -3.94 38.48
N LEU A 126 -19.32 -3.84 39.21
CA LEU A 126 -19.15 -4.55 40.48
C LEU A 126 -20.20 -4.08 41.50
N GLN A 127 -20.45 -2.78 41.60
CA GLN A 127 -21.53 -2.24 42.44
C GLN A 127 -22.89 -2.77 42.00
N TRP A 128 -23.22 -2.69 40.71
CA TRP A 128 -24.50 -3.18 40.18
C TRP A 128 -24.68 -4.70 40.24
N SER A 129 -23.60 -5.48 40.28
CA SER A 129 -23.69 -6.94 40.40
C SER A 129 -24.25 -7.40 41.75
N SER A 130 -24.17 -6.55 42.77
CA SER A 130 -24.76 -6.80 44.10
C SER A 130 -26.27 -6.54 44.17
N LEU A 131 -26.85 -5.90 43.14
CA LEU A 131 -28.28 -5.60 43.05
C LEU A 131 -29.08 -6.78 42.47
N PRO A 132 -30.41 -6.84 42.67
CA PRO A 132 -31.28 -7.80 42.00
C PRO A 132 -31.11 -7.75 40.48
N SER A 133 -31.20 -8.91 39.83
CA SER A 133 -30.99 -8.99 38.38
C SER A 133 -32.06 -8.22 37.61
N GLY A 134 -31.64 -7.25 36.81
CA GLY A 134 -32.54 -6.40 36.05
C GLY A 134 -31.83 -5.54 35.01
N LEU A 135 -32.57 -5.18 33.96
CA LEU A 135 -32.18 -4.16 32.99
C LEU A 135 -33.00 -2.91 33.31
N VAL A 136 -32.41 -1.98 34.05
CA VAL A 136 -33.12 -0.79 34.55
C VAL A 136 -32.84 0.37 33.63
N ALA A 137 -33.87 1.04 33.13
CA ALA A 137 -33.70 2.21 32.28
C ALA A 137 -33.02 3.35 33.06
N ILE A 138 -32.04 4.00 32.44
CA ILE A 138 -31.33 5.16 32.98
C ILE A 138 -31.37 6.31 31.97
N ASP A 139 -31.46 7.54 32.48
CA ASP A 139 -31.34 8.75 31.67
C ASP A 139 -29.96 9.39 31.90
N LEU A 140 -29.12 9.36 30.87
CA LEU A 140 -27.79 9.97 30.86
C LEU A 140 -27.79 11.36 30.19
N GLY A 141 -28.97 11.90 29.87
CA GLY A 141 -29.15 13.16 29.17
C GLY A 141 -28.46 13.17 27.81
N TRP A 142 -27.74 14.25 27.51
CA TRP A 142 -27.02 14.42 26.24
C TRP A 142 -25.97 13.32 25.99
N ARG A 143 -25.40 12.71 27.04
CA ARG A 143 -24.41 11.64 26.90
C ARG A 143 -25.05 10.37 26.34
N GLY A 144 -26.25 10.01 26.79
CA GLY A 144 -26.99 8.86 26.27
C GLY A 144 -27.35 9.02 24.78
N TRP A 145 -27.78 10.22 24.39
CA TRP A 145 -28.03 10.54 22.97
C TRP A 145 -26.77 10.45 22.11
N LEU A 146 -25.64 10.98 22.59
CA LEU A 146 -24.38 10.90 21.86
C LEU A 146 -23.85 9.46 21.75
N LEU A 147 -23.97 8.65 22.81
CA LEU A 147 -23.64 7.22 22.77
C LEU A 147 -24.55 6.45 21.81
N THR A 148 -25.83 6.82 21.73
CA THR A 148 -26.76 6.25 20.74
C THR A 148 -26.33 6.58 19.32
N LEU A 149 -25.88 7.82 19.07
CA LEU A 149 -25.33 8.22 17.78
C LEU A 149 -24.07 7.41 17.43
N PHE A 150 -23.17 7.20 18.41
CA PHE A 150 -22.00 6.34 18.22
C PHE A 150 -22.40 4.90 17.94
N ALA A 151 -23.40 4.35 18.63
CA ALA A 151 -23.93 3.02 18.38
C ALA A 151 -24.40 2.86 16.93
N LEU A 152 -25.16 3.83 16.41
CA LEU A 152 -25.61 3.83 15.01
C LEU A 152 -24.45 3.93 14.03
N GLY A 153 -23.51 4.84 14.28
CA GLY A 153 -22.34 5.06 13.42
C GLY A 153 -21.45 3.82 13.32
N VAL A 154 -21.10 3.22 14.47
CA VAL A 154 -20.24 2.03 14.50
C VAL A 154 -20.94 0.81 13.89
N THR A 155 -22.25 0.65 14.13
CA THR A 155 -23.04 -0.43 13.50
C THR A 155 -23.08 -0.27 11.97
N ALA A 156 -23.30 0.96 11.48
CA ALA A 156 -23.29 1.24 10.04
C ALA A 156 -21.92 0.94 9.41
N SER A 157 -20.82 1.29 10.10
CA SER A 157 -19.46 0.92 9.70
C SER A 157 -19.28 -0.60 9.64
N GLY A 158 -19.76 -1.33 10.66
CA GLY A 158 -19.68 -2.79 10.71
C GLY A 158 -20.44 -3.49 9.58
N ILE A 159 -21.67 -3.03 9.28
CA ILE A 159 -22.46 -3.53 8.14
C ILE A 159 -21.72 -3.30 6.82
N ARG A 160 -21.15 -2.10 6.65
CA ARG A 160 -20.37 -1.77 5.45
C ARG A 160 -19.15 -2.69 5.29
N ASP A 161 -18.43 -2.98 6.36
CA ASP A 161 -17.26 -3.87 6.34
C ASP A 161 -17.67 -5.32 6.05
N ALA A 162 -18.82 -5.78 6.55
CA ALA A 162 -19.40 -7.07 6.18
C ALA A 162 -19.71 -7.13 4.68
N LEU A 163 -20.33 -6.09 4.12
CA LEU A 163 -20.63 -6.00 2.69
C LEU A 163 -19.35 -5.94 1.84
N ALA A 164 -18.31 -5.24 2.29
CA ALA A 164 -17.00 -5.26 1.64
C ALA A 164 -16.38 -6.66 1.65
N THR A 165 -16.41 -7.35 2.79
CA THR A 165 -15.92 -8.72 2.95
C THR A 165 -16.62 -9.69 1.98
N LEU A 166 -17.95 -9.61 1.88
CA LEU A 166 -18.74 -10.44 0.96
C LEU A 166 -18.42 -10.14 -0.51
N ARG A 167 -18.24 -8.86 -0.88
CA ARG A 167 -17.82 -8.45 -2.23
C ARG A 167 -16.45 -9.01 -2.59
N LEU A 168 -15.47 -8.86 -1.70
CA LEU A 168 -14.12 -9.38 -1.90
C LEU A 168 -14.11 -10.90 -1.99
N HIS A 169 -14.91 -11.59 -1.17
CA HIS A 169 -15.03 -13.05 -1.25
C HIS A 169 -15.56 -13.52 -2.61
N ARG A 170 -16.57 -12.82 -3.16
CA ARG A 170 -17.13 -13.12 -4.50
C ARG A 170 -16.16 -12.85 -5.65
N GLN A 171 -15.29 -11.85 -5.52
CA GLN A 171 -14.27 -11.54 -6.54
C GLN A 171 -13.18 -12.62 -6.66
N GLY A 172 -13.00 -13.44 -5.61
CA GLY A 172 -11.95 -14.44 -5.55
C GLY A 172 -10.55 -13.82 -5.37
N PRO A 173 -9.55 -14.61 -5.01
CA PRO A 173 -8.19 -14.13 -4.90
C PRO A 173 -7.67 -13.68 -6.28
N PRO A 174 -6.86 -12.60 -6.36
CA PRO A 174 -6.21 -12.24 -7.61
C PRO A 174 -5.36 -13.42 -8.13
N THR A 175 -5.40 -13.64 -9.44
CA THR A 175 -4.59 -14.67 -10.09
C THR A 175 -3.11 -14.37 -9.88
N ASN A 176 -2.37 -15.37 -9.39
CA ASN A 176 -0.92 -15.28 -9.27
C ASN A 176 -0.29 -15.59 -10.64
N PRO A 177 0.32 -14.62 -11.33
CA PRO A 177 0.84 -14.82 -12.68
C PRO A 177 2.07 -15.75 -12.73
N PHE A 178 2.69 -16.05 -11.58
CA PHE A 178 3.83 -16.98 -11.48
C PHE A 178 3.39 -18.44 -11.24
N ALA A 179 2.11 -18.66 -10.89
CA ALA A 179 1.59 -19.99 -10.60
C ALA A 179 1.62 -20.91 -11.84
N GLY A 180 1.90 -22.20 -11.62
CA GLY A 180 1.97 -23.20 -12.68
C GLY A 180 3.26 -23.18 -13.51
N SER A 181 4.19 -22.25 -13.23
CA SER A 181 5.52 -22.25 -13.85
C SER A 181 6.46 -23.23 -13.12
N ALA A 182 7.49 -23.71 -13.83
CA ALA A 182 8.49 -24.60 -13.23
C ALA A 182 9.22 -23.91 -12.07
N HIS A 183 9.59 -24.68 -11.05
CA HIS A 183 10.37 -24.18 -9.91
C HIS A 183 11.63 -23.45 -10.38
N LYS A 184 11.93 -22.31 -9.74
CA LYS A 184 13.10 -21.47 -10.02
C LYS A 184 13.65 -20.91 -8.72
N GLN A 185 14.97 -20.70 -8.68
CA GLN A 185 15.64 -19.93 -7.63
C GLN A 185 15.78 -18.48 -8.08
N VAL A 186 15.18 -17.55 -7.35
CA VAL A 186 15.07 -16.14 -7.73
C VAL A 186 15.79 -15.24 -6.73
N LEU A 187 16.73 -14.44 -7.21
CA LEU A 187 17.37 -13.38 -6.43
C LEU A 187 16.67 -12.05 -6.71
N VAL A 188 16.08 -11.44 -5.67
CA VAL A 188 15.35 -10.17 -5.78
C VAL A 188 16.08 -9.07 -5.01
N THR A 189 16.35 -7.95 -5.65
CA THR A 189 16.74 -6.71 -4.95
C THR A 189 15.55 -5.76 -4.92
N GLY A 190 15.49 -4.89 -3.90
CA GLY A 190 14.31 -4.03 -3.72
C GLY A 190 13.04 -4.81 -3.36
N GLY A 191 13.19 -6.07 -2.90
CA GLY A 191 12.07 -6.95 -2.54
C GLY A 191 11.19 -6.41 -1.42
N THR A 192 11.68 -5.51 -0.56
CA THR A 192 10.86 -4.89 0.50
C THR A 192 10.13 -3.61 0.05
N GLY A 193 10.20 -3.26 -1.24
CA GLY A 193 9.57 -2.08 -1.82
C GLY A 193 8.15 -2.35 -2.32
N PHE A 194 7.47 -1.31 -2.83
CA PHE A 194 6.06 -1.38 -3.25
C PHE A 194 5.76 -2.51 -4.27
N ILE A 195 6.57 -2.63 -5.33
CA ILE A 195 6.43 -3.70 -6.33
C ILE A 195 7.04 -5.00 -5.80
N GLY A 196 8.22 -4.89 -5.19
CA GLY A 196 9.00 -6.04 -4.73
C GLY A 196 8.29 -6.89 -3.68
N GLU A 197 7.53 -6.28 -2.76
CA GLU A 197 6.89 -7.01 -1.67
C GLU A 197 5.80 -7.95 -2.20
N THR A 198 5.01 -7.47 -3.15
CA THR A 198 4.01 -8.29 -3.85
C THR A 198 4.66 -9.33 -4.74
N LEU A 199 5.73 -8.98 -5.46
CA LEU A 199 6.50 -9.91 -6.29
C LEU A 199 7.04 -11.09 -5.49
N VAL A 200 7.73 -10.82 -4.36
CA VAL A 200 8.34 -11.86 -3.52
C VAL A 200 7.27 -12.79 -2.97
N ASN A 201 6.17 -12.25 -2.44
CA ASN A 201 5.07 -13.08 -1.93
C ASN A 201 4.46 -13.94 -3.03
N GLN A 202 4.17 -13.39 -4.21
CA GLN A 202 3.63 -14.18 -5.32
C GLN A 202 4.60 -15.26 -5.82
N LEU A 203 5.90 -14.98 -5.87
CA LEU A 203 6.90 -16.00 -6.21
C LEU A 203 6.93 -17.14 -5.19
N LEU A 204 6.90 -16.82 -3.89
CA LEU A 204 6.87 -17.81 -2.81
C LEU A 204 5.57 -18.64 -2.86
N ASP A 205 4.42 -17.99 -3.06
CA ASP A 205 3.11 -18.63 -3.14
C ASP A 205 2.99 -19.53 -4.39
N ALA A 206 3.74 -19.22 -5.45
CA ALA A 206 3.87 -20.06 -6.64
C ALA A 206 4.88 -21.22 -6.48
N GLY A 207 5.54 -21.32 -5.32
CA GLY A 207 6.49 -22.39 -4.97
C GLY A 207 7.94 -22.12 -5.36
N HIS A 208 8.30 -20.92 -5.83
CA HIS A 208 9.69 -20.57 -6.11
C HIS A 208 10.50 -20.35 -4.83
N SER A 209 11.81 -20.57 -4.91
CA SER A 209 12.73 -20.24 -3.81
C SER A 209 13.25 -18.82 -4.01
N VAL A 210 13.00 -17.93 -3.05
CA VAL A 210 13.33 -16.51 -3.18
C VAL A 210 14.39 -16.09 -2.18
N SER A 211 15.47 -15.48 -2.69
CA SER A 211 16.47 -14.77 -1.91
C SER A 211 16.29 -13.27 -2.10
N VAL A 212 16.23 -12.50 -1.01
CA VAL A 212 16.02 -11.05 -1.04
C VAL A 212 17.26 -10.33 -0.53
N LEU A 213 17.87 -9.48 -1.38
CA LEU A 213 18.90 -8.56 -0.96
C LEU A 213 18.26 -7.34 -0.29
N ALA A 214 18.45 -7.21 1.02
CA ALA A 214 17.87 -6.16 1.84
C ALA A 214 18.91 -5.50 2.75
N ARG A 215 18.78 -4.18 2.93
CA ARG A 215 19.63 -3.41 3.87
C ARG A 215 19.46 -3.88 5.32
N ASP A 216 18.26 -4.35 5.64
CA ASP A 216 17.87 -4.91 6.94
C ASP A 216 17.25 -6.29 6.72
N PRO A 217 18.06 -7.37 6.81
CA PRO A 217 17.59 -8.73 6.57
C PRO A 217 16.58 -9.24 7.59
N LEU A 218 16.67 -8.79 8.86
CA LEU A 218 15.74 -9.24 9.91
C LEU A 218 14.35 -8.68 9.64
N ARG A 219 14.27 -7.38 9.30
CA ARG A 219 13.01 -6.76 8.90
C ARG A 219 12.44 -7.38 7.62
N ALA A 220 13.30 -7.72 6.66
CA ALA A 220 12.86 -8.42 5.44
C ALA A 220 12.34 -9.83 5.76
N ALA A 221 13.01 -10.57 6.64
CA ALA A 221 12.56 -11.91 7.04
C ALA A 221 11.19 -11.86 7.74
N TYR A 222 10.97 -10.88 8.61
CA TYR A 222 9.65 -10.64 9.22
C TYR A 222 8.58 -10.34 8.18
N LEU A 223 8.89 -9.52 7.17
CA LEU A 223 7.96 -9.13 6.10
C LEU A 223 7.49 -10.32 5.24
N PHE A 224 8.26 -11.41 5.19
CA PHE A 224 7.97 -12.59 4.38
C PHE A 224 7.77 -13.84 5.23
N ASP A 225 7.44 -13.70 6.52
CA ASP A 225 7.18 -14.81 7.45
C ASP A 225 8.32 -15.85 7.51
N GLY A 226 9.56 -15.42 7.32
CA GLY A 226 10.73 -16.30 7.24
C GLY A 226 10.79 -17.20 6.00
N ARG A 227 9.85 -17.09 5.06
CA ARG A 227 9.79 -17.91 3.84
C ARG A 227 10.86 -17.53 2.80
N ALA A 228 11.33 -16.28 2.81
CA ALA A 228 12.40 -15.80 1.92
C ALA A 228 13.76 -15.78 2.62
N ARG A 229 14.82 -16.19 1.92
CA ARG A 229 16.20 -16.05 2.41
C ARG A 229 16.64 -14.59 2.29
N CYS A 230 16.80 -13.90 3.42
CA CYS A 230 17.16 -12.48 3.41
C CYS A 230 18.67 -12.27 3.59
N LEU A 231 19.27 -11.50 2.69
CA LEU A 231 20.72 -11.29 2.58
C LEU A 231 21.06 -9.80 2.73
N ARG A 232 22.15 -9.51 3.44
CA ARG A 232 22.65 -8.12 3.58
C ARG A 232 23.60 -7.71 2.46
N SER A 233 24.44 -8.65 2.01
CA SER A 233 25.43 -8.43 0.96
C SER A 233 25.48 -9.66 0.06
N LEU A 234 25.81 -9.42 -1.21
CA LEU A 234 26.08 -10.45 -2.20
C LEU A 234 27.42 -11.15 -1.93
N ASP A 235 28.35 -10.53 -1.17
CA ASP A 235 29.63 -11.15 -0.82
C ASP A 235 29.47 -12.40 0.07
N LYS A 236 28.27 -12.57 0.66
CA LYS A 236 27.92 -13.77 1.44
C LYS A 236 27.42 -14.93 0.58
N LEU A 237 27.20 -14.71 -0.72
CA LEU A 237 26.79 -15.75 -1.65
C LEU A 237 28.03 -16.53 -2.10
N SER A 238 28.00 -17.85 -1.96
CA SER A 238 29.04 -18.69 -2.56
C SER A 238 28.98 -18.59 -4.09
N HIS A 239 30.13 -18.77 -4.75
CA HIS A 239 30.21 -18.88 -6.21
C HIS A 239 29.47 -20.10 -6.77
N ASP A 240 29.20 -21.10 -5.93
CA ASP A 240 28.44 -22.31 -6.28
C ASP A 240 26.92 -22.11 -6.14
N GLU A 241 26.47 -21.01 -5.54
CA GLU A 241 25.04 -20.72 -5.45
C GLU A 241 24.44 -20.48 -6.84
N ARG A 242 23.28 -21.09 -7.06
CA ARG A 242 22.58 -21.04 -8.33
C ARG A 242 21.31 -20.21 -8.20
N PHE A 243 21.20 -19.18 -9.02
CA PHE A 243 19.96 -18.47 -9.27
C PHE A 243 19.58 -18.64 -10.74
N ASP A 244 18.33 -18.99 -11.02
CA ASP A 244 17.83 -19.06 -12.40
C ASP A 244 17.44 -17.69 -12.91
N VAL A 245 16.98 -16.80 -12.01
CA VAL A 245 16.50 -15.46 -12.32
C VAL A 245 17.03 -14.44 -11.32
N VAL A 246 17.53 -13.31 -11.82
CA VAL A 246 17.82 -12.11 -11.01
C VAL A 246 16.79 -11.04 -11.36
N ILE A 247 16.12 -10.47 -10.36
CA ILE A 247 15.18 -9.36 -10.52
C ILE A 247 15.68 -8.16 -9.72
N ASN A 248 16.11 -7.11 -10.41
CA ASN A 248 16.69 -5.93 -9.80
C ASN A 248 15.68 -4.78 -9.76
N LEU A 249 15.00 -4.60 -8.62
CA LEU A 249 14.07 -3.50 -8.36
C LEU A 249 14.64 -2.47 -7.37
N ALA A 250 15.92 -2.61 -7.00
CA ALA A 250 16.54 -1.73 -6.02
C ALA A 250 16.64 -0.29 -6.52
N GLY A 251 16.15 0.63 -5.69
CA GLY A 251 16.32 2.06 -5.88
C GLY A 251 15.73 2.83 -4.71
N ALA A 252 16.41 3.89 -4.28
CA ALA A 252 15.82 4.84 -3.34
C ALA A 252 14.62 5.55 -4.03
N PRO A 253 13.53 5.85 -3.29
CA PRO A 253 12.38 6.56 -3.84
C PRO A 253 12.79 7.89 -4.48
N VAL A 254 12.33 8.14 -5.70
CA VAL A 254 12.63 9.40 -6.42
C VAL A 254 11.83 10.57 -5.84
N ALA A 255 10.58 10.32 -5.43
CA ALA A 255 9.77 11.27 -4.69
C ALA A 255 10.26 11.42 -3.24
N GLY A 256 10.17 12.64 -2.69
CA GLY A 256 10.58 12.94 -1.32
C GLY A 256 11.31 14.28 -1.23
N PRO A 257 12.50 14.34 -0.61
CA PRO A 257 13.28 15.58 -0.52
C PRO A 257 13.70 16.12 -1.90
N ARG A 258 13.92 17.43 -1.98
CA ARG A 258 14.51 18.12 -3.14
C ARG A 258 15.78 17.42 -3.65
N TRP A 259 15.95 17.40 -4.97
CA TRP A 259 17.09 16.79 -5.65
C TRP A 259 18.33 17.69 -5.59
N THR A 260 18.96 17.75 -4.42
CA THR A 260 20.30 18.32 -4.27
C THR A 260 21.35 17.39 -4.91
N PRO A 261 22.57 17.87 -5.24
CA PRO A 261 23.63 17.01 -5.77
C PRO A 261 23.91 15.78 -4.90
N ARG A 262 23.88 15.94 -3.57
CA ARG A 262 24.01 14.82 -2.61
C ARG A 262 22.86 13.82 -2.75
N ARG A 263 21.63 14.28 -2.94
CA ARG A 263 20.46 13.41 -3.13
C ARG A 263 20.52 12.69 -4.49
N GLN A 264 20.91 13.39 -5.55
CA GLN A 264 21.11 12.82 -6.88
C GLN A 264 22.17 11.71 -6.86
N ALA A 265 23.32 11.93 -6.21
CA ALA A 265 24.34 10.92 -6.01
C ALA A 265 23.82 9.70 -5.24
N GLN A 266 23.00 9.91 -4.21
CA GLN A 266 22.35 8.81 -3.48
C GLN A 266 21.36 8.01 -4.35
N LEU A 267 20.54 8.70 -5.16
CA LEU A 267 19.58 8.06 -6.07
C LEU A 267 20.29 7.17 -7.09
N LEU A 268 21.40 7.67 -7.64
CA LEU A 268 22.26 6.95 -8.56
C LEU A 268 22.95 5.76 -7.89
N ALA A 269 23.62 5.97 -6.75
CA ALA A 269 24.33 4.91 -6.03
C ALA A 269 23.40 3.76 -5.60
N SER A 270 22.16 4.08 -5.21
CA SER A 270 21.16 3.06 -4.83
C SER A 270 20.73 2.14 -5.98
N ARG A 271 20.97 2.57 -7.23
CA ARG A 271 20.61 1.87 -8.46
C ARG A 271 21.84 1.26 -9.11
N VAL A 272 22.72 2.10 -9.64
CA VAL A 272 23.96 1.72 -10.33
C VAL A 272 24.86 0.89 -9.42
N GLY A 273 25.09 1.31 -8.18
CA GLY A 273 25.94 0.57 -7.25
C GLY A 273 25.41 -0.83 -6.92
N THR A 274 24.08 -0.97 -6.78
CA THR A 274 23.43 -2.27 -6.58
C THR A 274 23.56 -3.15 -7.83
N THR A 275 23.32 -2.58 -9.02
CA THR A 275 23.46 -3.28 -10.30
C THR A 275 24.90 -3.76 -10.52
N GLU A 276 25.90 -2.90 -10.26
CA GLU A 276 27.31 -3.26 -10.39
C GLU A 276 27.72 -4.37 -9.41
N ALA A 277 27.18 -4.36 -8.19
CA ALA A 277 27.43 -5.43 -7.22
C ALA A 277 26.84 -6.78 -7.70
N LEU A 278 25.61 -6.77 -8.21
CA LEU A 278 25.00 -7.96 -8.82
C LEU A 278 25.80 -8.46 -10.02
N LEU A 279 26.29 -7.55 -10.87
CA LEU A 279 27.09 -7.90 -12.04
C LEU A 279 28.45 -8.47 -11.64
N ARG A 280 29.12 -7.93 -10.62
CA ARG A 280 30.35 -8.49 -10.06
C ARG A 280 30.14 -9.91 -9.57
N TRP A 281 29.07 -10.15 -8.80
CA TRP A 281 28.72 -11.51 -8.35
C TRP A 281 28.44 -12.43 -9.56
N THR A 282 27.66 -11.97 -10.54
CA THR A 282 27.31 -12.77 -11.74
C THR A 282 28.53 -13.19 -12.56
N ARG A 283 29.58 -12.35 -12.63
CA ARG A 283 30.84 -12.70 -13.29
C ARG A 283 31.60 -13.83 -12.59
N GLN A 284 31.47 -13.91 -11.27
CA GLN A 284 32.17 -14.88 -10.44
C GLN A 284 31.37 -16.16 -10.20
N ALA A 285 30.05 -16.12 -10.39
CA ALA A 285 29.17 -17.26 -10.22
C ALA A 285 29.51 -18.38 -11.24
N ARG A 286 29.62 -19.62 -10.74
CA ARG A 286 29.81 -20.80 -11.61
C ARG A 286 28.59 -21.04 -12.48
N HIS A 287 27.40 -20.87 -11.91
CA HIS A 287 26.12 -20.97 -12.60
C HIS A 287 25.53 -19.59 -12.79
N LYS A 288 25.62 -19.09 -14.03
CA LYS A 288 25.04 -17.79 -14.39
C LYS A 288 23.50 -17.91 -14.46
N PRO A 289 22.77 -16.86 -14.04
CA PRO A 289 21.32 -16.84 -14.20
C PRO A 289 20.94 -16.87 -15.68
N ALA A 290 19.84 -17.54 -16.00
CA ALA A 290 19.32 -17.57 -17.36
C ALA A 290 18.64 -16.25 -17.74
N LEU A 291 18.12 -15.52 -16.75
CA LEU A 291 17.37 -14.28 -16.94
C LEU A 291 17.76 -13.21 -15.91
N TRP A 292 17.93 -11.99 -16.40
CA TRP A 292 18.03 -10.77 -15.62
C TRP A 292 16.89 -9.82 -15.98
N ILE A 293 16.00 -9.55 -15.03
CA ILE A 293 14.96 -8.52 -15.15
C ILE A 293 15.44 -7.26 -14.43
N GLN A 294 15.60 -6.17 -15.18
CA GLN A 294 16.10 -4.89 -14.69
C GLN A 294 14.97 -3.87 -14.66
N ALA A 295 14.68 -3.29 -13.49
CA ALA A 295 13.85 -2.09 -13.45
C ALA A 295 14.60 -0.90 -14.03
N SER A 296 13.86 -0.07 -14.77
CA SER A 296 14.20 1.28 -15.21
C SER A 296 12.94 2.14 -15.07
N ALA A 297 12.89 3.31 -15.71
CA ALA A 297 11.71 4.16 -15.75
C ALA A 297 11.59 4.85 -17.10
N ILE A 298 10.36 5.26 -17.45
CA ILE A 298 10.10 6.11 -18.60
C ILE A 298 10.82 7.47 -18.50
N GLY A 299 11.33 7.85 -17.32
CA GLY A 299 12.19 9.01 -17.14
C GLY A 299 13.42 9.03 -18.07
N TYR A 300 13.81 7.89 -18.67
CA TYR A 300 14.78 7.81 -19.76
C TYR A 300 14.51 8.79 -20.90
N TYR A 301 13.23 9.01 -21.25
CA TYR A 301 12.86 9.88 -22.36
C TYR A 301 12.86 11.37 -22.02
N GLY A 302 13.03 11.73 -20.74
CA GLY A 302 13.00 13.11 -20.25
C GLY A 302 11.70 13.85 -20.54
N VAL A 303 11.68 15.17 -20.35
CA VAL A 303 10.50 15.96 -20.70
C VAL A 303 10.38 16.06 -22.22
N ARG A 304 9.19 15.75 -22.75
CA ARG A 304 8.88 15.74 -24.18
C ARG A 304 7.57 16.46 -24.44
N ASP A 305 7.34 16.83 -25.70
CA ASP A 305 6.05 17.38 -26.10
C ASP A 305 4.94 16.35 -25.89
N ALA A 306 3.82 16.78 -25.30
CA ALA A 306 2.67 15.93 -24.97
C ALA A 306 2.05 15.24 -26.20
N SER A 307 2.19 15.84 -27.39
CA SER A 307 1.67 15.29 -28.65
C SER A 307 2.55 14.18 -29.22
N GLN A 308 3.84 14.14 -28.88
CA GLN A 308 4.82 13.20 -29.45
C GLN A 308 4.68 11.81 -28.80
N PRO A 309 4.29 10.77 -29.55
CA PRO A 309 4.34 9.41 -29.04
C PRO A 309 5.79 8.92 -28.98
N LEU A 310 6.13 8.20 -27.90
CA LEU A 310 7.47 7.67 -27.63
C LEU A 310 7.38 6.16 -27.43
N ASP A 311 8.10 5.41 -28.25
CA ASP A 311 8.24 3.96 -28.10
C ASP A 311 9.67 3.57 -27.68
N GLU A 312 9.98 2.29 -27.67
CA GLU A 312 11.30 1.78 -27.27
C GLU A 312 12.44 2.17 -28.23
N SER A 313 12.13 2.69 -29.43
CA SER A 313 13.11 3.19 -30.40
C SER A 313 13.49 4.66 -30.18
N ALA A 314 12.69 5.40 -29.38
CA ALA A 314 12.94 6.81 -29.13
C ALA A 314 14.24 7.06 -28.32
N SER A 315 14.90 8.18 -28.61
CA SER A 315 16.16 8.58 -28.00
C SER A 315 16.01 9.03 -26.54
N LYS A 316 17.12 8.99 -25.80
CA LYS A 316 17.22 9.53 -24.44
C LYS A 316 16.82 10.99 -24.40
N GLY A 317 16.16 11.41 -23.32
CA GLY A 317 15.90 12.80 -23.01
C GLY A 317 17.02 13.52 -22.28
N ASP A 318 16.67 14.73 -21.85
CA ASP A 318 17.54 15.60 -21.07
C ASP A 318 17.10 15.59 -19.60
N GLY A 319 17.95 16.16 -18.74
CA GLY A 319 17.70 16.29 -17.31
C GLY A 319 18.17 15.10 -16.48
N PHE A 320 18.12 15.28 -15.16
CA PHE A 320 18.67 14.31 -14.20
C PHE A 320 18.01 12.93 -14.30
N MET A 321 16.69 12.86 -14.51
CA MET A 321 15.99 11.57 -14.60
C MET A 321 16.40 10.75 -15.83
N ALA A 322 16.61 11.40 -16.97
CA ALA A 322 17.07 10.74 -18.17
C ALA A 322 18.48 10.17 -17.98
N GLU A 323 19.39 10.97 -17.40
CA GLU A 323 20.74 10.54 -17.07
C GLU A 323 20.77 9.41 -16.03
N LEU A 324 19.90 9.48 -15.01
CA LEU A 324 19.76 8.43 -14.01
C LEU A 324 19.34 7.10 -14.64
N CYS A 325 18.34 7.12 -15.53
CA CYS A 325 17.86 5.91 -16.18
C CYS A 325 18.90 5.34 -17.16
N ASP A 326 19.52 6.19 -17.98
CA ASP A 326 20.55 5.80 -18.94
C ASP A 326 21.75 5.14 -18.26
N ARG A 327 22.29 5.76 -17.20
CA ARG A 327 23.38 5.15 -16.42
C ARG A 327 22.96 3.85 -15.73
N TRP A 328 21.70 3.76 -15.31
CA TRP A 328 21.19 2.55 -14.67
C TRP A 328 21.06 1.40 -15.67
N GLU A 329 20.50 1.64 -16.85
CA GLU A 329 20.42 0.67 -17.94
C GLU A 329 21.83 0.25 -18.42
N ALA A 330 22.72 1.22 -18.63
CA ALA A 330 24.11 0.98 -19.03
C ALA A 330 24.86 0.10 -18.03
N SER A 331 24.65 0.29 -16.72
CA SER A 331 25.30 -0.51 -15.68
C SER A 331 24.91 -2.00 -15.69
N ALA A 332 23.72 -2.31 -16.22
CA ALA A 332 23.22 -3.68 -16.32
C ALA A 332 23.58 -4.34 -17.67
N SER A 333 23.85 -3.55 -18.72
CA SER A 333 24.10 -4.04 -20.08
C SER A 333 25.18 -5.11 -20.23
N PRO A 334 26.28 -5.13 -19.42
CA PRO A 334 27.31 -6.16 -19.58
C PRO A 334 26.85 -7.57 -19.19
N ALA A 335 25.68 -7.74 -18.56
CA ALA A 335 25.11 -9.06 -18.27
C ALA A 335 24.90 -9.88 -19.55
N SER A 336 24.49 -9.24 -20.64
CA SER A 336 24.28 -9.90 -21.94
C SER A 336 25.55 -10.54 -22.50
N ALA A 337 26.71 -9.90 -22.30
CA ALA A 337 28.01 -10.45 -22.70
C ALA A 337 28.42 -11.69 -21.89
N LEU A 338 27.77 -11.93 -20.75
CA LEU A 338 27.96 -13.13 -19.93
C LEU A 338 27.01 -14.27 -20.32
N GLY A 339 26.22 -14.11 -21.40
CA GLY A 339 25.21 -15.08 -21.84
C GLY A 339 23.92 -15.04 -21.01
N VAL A 340 23.70 -13.99 -20.20
CA VAL A 340 22.48 -13.81 -19.42
C VAL A 340 21.46 -13.04 -20.26
N ARG A 341 20.29 -13.60 -20.51
CA ARG A 341 19.21 -12.89 -21.21
C ARG A 341 18.73 -11.73 -20.34
N GLN A 342 18.64 -10.54 -20.93
CA GLN A 342 18.26 -9.33 -20.21
C GLN A 342 16.91 -8.79 -20.69
N VAL A 343 16.05 -8.46 -19.73
CA VAL A 343 14.80 -7.72 -19.95
C VAL A 343 14.84 -6.46 -19.10
N VAL A 344 14.82 -5.29 -19.73
CA VAL A 344 14.78 -3.99 -19.06
C VAL A 344 13.37 -3.44 -19.14
N LEU A 345 12.76 -3.13 -17.99
CA LEU A 345 11.39 -2.63 -17.89
C LEU A 345 11.41 -1.13 -17.56
N ARG A 346 11.12 -0.29 -18.55
CA ARG A 346 10.93 1.15 -18.36
C ARG A 346 9.53 1.40 -17.81
N LEU A 347 9.43 1.44 -16.48
CA LEU A 347 8.16 1.56 -15.77
C LEU A 347 7.57 2.96 -15.93
N GLY A 348 6.27 3.02 -16.22
CA GLY A 348 5.45 4.23 -16.03
C GLY A 348 5.22 4.58 -14.56
N VAL A 349 4.30 5.51 -14.32
CA VAL A 349 3.78 5.73 -12.96
C VAL A 349 2.99 4.49 -12.53
N VAL A 350 3.55 3.70 -11.62
CA VAL A 350 2.92 2.45 -11.19
C VAL A 350 1.80 2.75 -10.18
N PHE A 351 0.58 2.41 -10.58
CA PHE A 351 -0.62 2.49 -9.75
C PHE A 351 -0.89 1.18 -9.02
N GLY A 352 -1.25 1.30 -7.75
CA GLY A 352 -1.69 0.19 -6.92
C GLY A 352 -2.07 0.69 -5.53
N PRO A 353 -2.24 -0.23 -4.54
CA PRO A 353 -2.62 0.13 -3.17
C PRO A 353 -1.51 0.89 -2.39
N GLY A 354 -0.37 1.12 -3.02
CA GLY A 354 0.76 1.88 -2.51
C GLY A 354 1.40 2.67 -3.64
N GLY A 355 2.65 3.09 -3.47
CA GLY A 355 3.36 3.84 -4.50
C GLY A 355 2.79 5.25 -4.70
N ALA A 356 2.64 5.67 -5.95
CA ALA A 356 2.30 7.05 -6.29
C ALA A 356 0.79 7.36 -6.18
N LEU A 357 -0.09 6.36 -6.29
CA LEU A 357 -1.53 6.60 -6.40
C LEU A 357 -2.16 7.13 -5.10
N PRO A 358 -1.95 6.54 -3.89
CA PRO A 358 -2.63 7.01 -2.69
C PRO A 358 -2.37 8.49 -2.36
N PRO A 359 -1.11 9.00 -2.43
CA PRO A 359 -0.85 10.43 -2.28
C PRO A 359 -1.55 11.32 -3.31
N LEU A 360 -1.72 10.84 -4.55
CA LEU A 360 -2.46 11.57 -5.59
C LEU A 360 -3.97 11.58 -5.35
N LEU A 361 -4.53 10.53 -4.74
CA LEU A 361 -5.96 10.44 -4.42
C LEU A 361 -6.34 11.25 -3.17
N MET A 362 -5.42 11.42 -2.21
CA MET A 362 -5.74 12.00 -0.91
C MET A 362 -6.38 13.41 -0.98
N PRO A 363 -5.87 14.38 -1.78
CA PRO A 363 -6.54 15.68 -1.94
C PRO A 363 -7.98 15.55 -2.45
N PHE A 364 -8.24 14.62 -3.37
CA PHE A 364 -9.57 14.39 -3.92
C PHE A 364 -10.51 13.80 -2.87
N ARG A 365 -10.03 12.85 -2.05
CA ARG A 365 -10.81 12.27 -0.93
C ARG A 365 -11.24 13.34 0.08
N LEU A 366 -10.41 14.38 0.28
CA LEU A 366 -10.70 15.54 1.12
C LEU A 366 -11.54 16.63 0.44
N GLY A 367 -11.97 16.46 -0.82
CA GLY A 367 -12.72 17.47 -1.56
C GLY A 367 -11.88 18.65 -2.07
N LEU A 368 -10.55 18.55 -1.98
CA LEU A 368 -9.57 19.53 -2.45
C LEU A 368 -8.93 19.10 -3.79
N GLY A 369 -9.66 18.29 -4.57
CA GLY A 369 -9.21 17.77 -5.86
C GLY A 369 -9.09 18.86 -6.92
N GLY A 370 -8.08 18.73 -7.78
CA GLY A 370 -7.78 19.78 -8.74
C GLY A 370 -6.82 19.44 -9.87
N ARG A 371 -6.75 20.37 -10.82
CA ARG A 371 -5.82 20.34 -11.95
C ARG A 371 -4.47 20.92 -11.55
N MET A 372 -3.38 20.23 -11.87
CA MET A 372 -2.01 20.69 -11.65
C MET A 372 -1.46 21.28 -12.95
N GLY A 373 -0.96 22.51 -12.90
CA GLY A 373 -0.52 23.23 -14.10
C GLY A 373 -1.66 23.39 -15.09
N ASP A 374 -1.36 23.49 -16.38
CA ASP A 374 -2.36 23.59 -17.44
C ASP A 374 -3.18 22.29 -17.63
N GLY A 375 -2.74 21.18 -17.01
CA GLY A 375 -3.35 19.86 -17.04
C GLY A 375 -3.12 19.09 -18.33
N ARG A 376 -2.31 19.61 -19.26
CA ARG A 376 -2.04 18.99 -20.57
C ARG A 376 -0.93 17.95 -20.49
N GLN A 377 -0.11 17.97 -19.43
CA GLN A 377 0.97 17.02 -19.26
C GLN A 377 0.43 15.59 -19.26
N ILE A 378 1.07 14.74 -20.07
CA ILE A 378 0.65 13.35 -20.25
C ILE A 378 1.29 12.49 -19.18
N MET A 379 0.43 11.75 -18.48
CA MET A 379 0.79 10.76 -17.51
C MET A 379 0.72 9.38 -18.16
N SER A 380 1.89 8.80 -18.39
CA SER A 380 2.03 7.39 -18.77
C SER A 380 2.14 6.54 -17.50
N TRP A 381 1.13 5.73 -17.24
CA TRP A 381 0.92 4.99 -15.99
C TRP A 381 0.82 3.49 -16.29
N VAL A 382 0.90 2.62 -15.27
CA VAL A 382 0.66 1.18 -15.41
C VAL A 382 0.11 0.61 -14.11
N HIS A 383 -0.76 -0.39 -14.19
CA HIS A 383 -1.21 -1.10 -12.99
C HIS A 383 -0.11 -2.03 -12.45
N ARG A 384 0.09 -2.09 -11.13
CA ARG A 384 1.11 -2.96 -10.49
C ARG A 384 0.96 -4.43 -10.93
N ASP A 385 -0.27 -4.92 -11.06
CA ASP A 385 -0.49 -6.32 -11.42
C ASP A 385 -0.10 -6.63 -12.87
N ASP A 386 -0.22 -5.65 -13.79
CA ASP A 386 0.34 -5.77 -15.15
C ASP A 386 1.88 -5.78 -15.12
N VAL A 387 2.49 -5.02 -14.20
CA VAL A 387 3.95 -5.08 -14.00
C VAL A 387 4.39 -6.50 -13.62
N LEU A 388 3.70 -7.11 -12.66
CA LEU A 388 3.99 -8.47 -12.19
C LEU A 388 3.73 -9.52 -13.29
N ALA A 389 2.64 -9.36 -14.05
CA ALA A 389 2.32 -10.26 -15.17
C ALA A 389 3.38 -10.22 -16.28
N VAL A 390 3.93 -9.04 -16.61
CA VAL A 390 5.04 -8.93 -17.57
C VAL A 390 6.34 -9.52 -17.03
N MET A 391 6.63 -9.39 -15.72
CA MET A 391 7.76 -10.09 -15.10
C MET A 391 7.60 -11.60 -15.15
N ALA A 392 6.41 -12.12 -14.85
CA ALA A 392 6.10 -13.55 -14.96
C ALA A 392 6.23 -14.04 -16.41
N ARG A 393 5.70 -13.29 -17.38
CA ARG A 393 5.87 -13.59 -18.81
C ARG A 393 7.35 -13.65 -19.18
N SER A 394 8.18 -12.71 -18.72
CA SER A 394 9.62 -12.69 -18.98
C SER A 394 10.33 -13.97 -18.50
N MET A 395 9.83 -14.61 -17.44
CA MET A 395 10.39 -15.87 -16.89
C MET A 395 10.08 -17.11 -17.74
N VAL A 396 9.09 -17.04 -18.61
CA VAL A 396 8.61 -18.16 -19.46
C VAL A 396 8.94 -17.92 -20.94
N ASP A 397 8.73 -16.70 -21.41
CA ASP A 397 8.96 -16.27 -22.80
C ASP A 397 10.46 -16.01 -23.01
N SER A 398 11.12 -16.92 -23.71
CA SER A 398 12.56 -16.84 -24.03
C SER A 398 12.88 -15.80 -25.10
N GLU A 399 11.91 -15.37 -25.90
CA GLU A 399 12.10 -14.38 -26.96
C GLU A 399 12.09 -12.95 -26.41
N MET A 400 11.49 -12.75 -25.24
CA MET A 400 11.45 -11.46 -24.58
C MET A 400 12.85 -11.03 -24.12
N GLN A 401 13.41 -10.01 -24.78
CA GLN A 401 14.75 -9.47 -24.49
C GLN A 401 14.87 -7.99 -24.88
N GLY A 402 15.78 -7.28 -24.22
CA GLY A 402 16.01 -5.85 -24.43
C GLY A 402 15.05 -4.97 -23.62
N ASN A 403 14.82 -3.75 -24.13
CA ASN A 403 14.03 -2.73 -23.44
C ASN A 403 12.55 -2.85 -23.78
N TYR A 404 11.69 -2.72 -22.78
CA TYR A 404 10.23 -2.67 -22.91
C TYR A 404 9.66 -1.49 -22.12
N ASN A 405 8.79 -0.72 -22.75
CA ASN A 405 7.99 0.29 -22.06
C ASN A 405 6.84 -0.40 -21.35
N LEU A 406 6.86 -0.35 -20.03
CA LEU A 406 5.83 -0.96 -19.19
C LEU A 406 4.88 0.12 -18.70
N VAL A 407 4.03 0.53 -19.64
CA VAL A 407 2.96 1.53 -19.51
C VAL A 407 1.66 0.91 -20.04
N ALA A 408 0.53 1.34 -19.49
CA ALA A 408 -0.78 1.04 -20.07
C ALA A 408 -0.88 1.67 -21.47
N PRO A 409 -1.64 1.05 -22.40
CA PRO A 409 -1.75 1.52 -23.78
C PRO A 409 -2.46 2.87 -23.91
N GLU A 410 -3.26 3.27 -22.92
CA GLU A 410 -3.97 4.55 -22.89
C GLU A 410 -3.32 5.53 -21.90
N PRO A 411 -2.33 6.33 -22.34
CA PRO A 411 -1.82 7.44 -21.54
C PRO A 411 -2.88 8.55 -21.46
N VAL A 412 -2.93 9.24 -20.32
CA VAL A 412 -3.97 10.24 -20.02
C VAL A 412 -3.36 11.59 -19.70
N SER A 413 -4.06 12.68 -20.00
CA SER A 413 -3.66 14.00 -19.51
C SER A 413 -3.91 14.12 -18.01
N GLN A 414 -3.18 15.01 -17.32
CA GLN A 414 -3.42 15.27 -15.90
C GLN A 414 -4.86 15.75 -15.65
N ALA A 415 -5.42 16.57 -16.55
CA ALA A 415 -6.81 17.01 -16.47
C ALA A 415 -7.79 15.82 -16.56
N THR A 416 -7.56 14.89 -17.48
CA THR A 416 -8.34 13.65 -17.62
C THR A 416 -8.25 12.81 -16.35
N PHE A 417 -7.05 12.65 -15.79
CA PHE A 417 -6.86 11.94 -14.52
C PHE A 417 -7.63 12.60 -13.38
N ALA A 418 -7.51 13.91 -13.20
CA ALA A 418 -8.20 14.65 -12.14
C ALA A 418 -9.73 14.50 -12.25
N GLN A 419 -10.28 14.60 -13.47
CA GLN A 419 -11.71 14.40 -13.71
C GLN A 419 -12.15 12.96 -13.45
N ALA A 420 -11.37 11.95 -13.89
CA ALA A 420 -11.68 10.55 -13.65
C ALA A 420 -11.72 10.22 -12.15
N VAL A 421 -10.72 10.69 -11.38
CA VAL A 421 -10.68 10.52 -9.92
C VAL A 421 -11.86 11.23 -9.24
N GLY A 422 -12.16 12.47 -9.62
CA GLY A 422 -13.31 13.21 -9.07
C GLY A 422 -14.64 12.51 -9.31
N ARG A 423 -14.87 11.99 -10.52
CA ARG A 423 -16.07 11.20 -10.85
C ARG A 423 -16.15 9.93 -10.02
N LEU A 424 -15.04 9.18 -9.91
CA LEU A 424 -15.00 7.92 -9.18
C LEU A 424 -15.28 8.11 -7.69
N LEU A 425 -14.61 9.09 -7.06
CA LEU A 425 -14.76 9.39 -5.64
C LEU A 425 -16.02 10.21 -5.31
N LYS A 426 -16.76 10.66 -6.33
CA LYS A 426 -17.91 11.56 -6.21
C LYS A 426 -17.56 12.85 -5.46
N ARG A 427 -16.42 13.45 -5.81
CA ARG A 427 -15.87 14.67 -5.19
C ARG A 427 -15.65 15.77 -6.25
N PRO A 428 -15.82 17.05 -5.87
CA PRO A 428 -15.64 18.15 -6.80
C PRO A 428 -14.17 18.27 -7.24
N VAL A 429 -13.97 18.67 -8.50
CA VAL A 429 -12.65 18.94 -9.09
C VAL A 429 -12.65 20.40 -9.52
N TRP A 430 -12.09 21.27 -8.67
CA TRP A 430 -12.23 22.72 -8.83
C TRP A 430 -10.94 23.47 -8.54
N LEU A 431 -10.04 22.88 -7.74
CA LEU A 431 -8.77 23.51 -7.41
C LEU A 431 -7.86 23.55 -8.64
N HIS A 432 -7.11 24.64 -8.79
CA HIS A 432 -6.05 24.75 -9.78
C HIS A 432 -4.74 25.05 -9.06
N VAL A 433 -3.79 24.13 -9.18
CA VAL A 433 -2.45 24.27 -8.57
C VAL A 433 -1.51 24.83 -9.63
N PRO A 434 -1.09 26.10 -9.54
CA PRO A 434 -0.19 26.70 -10.53
C PRO A 434 1.21 26.07 -10.44
N ALA A 435 1.85 25.87 -11.60
CA ALA A 435 3.16 25.21 -11.68
C ALA A 435 4.30 26.08 -11.10
N ALA A 436 4.27 27.39 -11.33
CA ALA A 436 5.34 28.31 -10.98
C ALA A 436 5.78 28.25 -9.49
N PRO A 437 4.88 28.39 -8.49
CA PRO A 437 5.29 28.32 -7.09
C PRO A 437 5.84 26.94 -6.71
N VAL A 438 5.31 25.86 -7.28
CA VAL A 438 5.79 24.52 -6.98
C VAL A 438 7.16 24.27 -7.62
N ARG A 439 7.39 24.71 -8.86
CA ARG A 439 8.73 24.67 -9.50
C ARG A 439 9.76 25.46 -8.67
N ALA A 440 9.40 26.64 -8.19
CA ALA A 440 10.28 27.45 -7.32
C ALA A 440 10.61 26.76 -5.98
N LEU A 441 9.69 25.94 -5.43
CA LEU A 441 9.85 25.22 -4.15
C LEU A 441 10.39 23.79 -4.29
N ALA A 442 10.28 23.16 -5.45
CA ALA A 442 10.68 21.76 -5.67
C ALA A 442 11.88 21.60 -6.60
N GLY A 443 12.23 22.62 -7.39
CA GLY A 443 13.29 22.52 -8.42
C GLY A 443 12.93 21.46 -9.47
N GLU A 444 13.93 20.71 -9.95
CA GLU A 444 13.75 19.61 -10.92
C GLU A 444 12.75 18.52 -10.46
N MET A 445 12.55 18.35 -9.15
CA MET A 445 11.55 17.39 -8.65
C MET A 445 10.11 17.76 -9.09
N ALA A 446 9.85 19.03 -9.41
CA ALA A 446 8.56 19.46 -9.94
C ALA A 446 8.20 18.78 -11.26
N GLU A 447 9.20 18.29 -12.03
CA GLU A 447 8.99 17.55 -13.28
C GLU A 447 8.12 16.31 -13.07
N LEU A 448 8.21 15.67 -11.90
CA LEU A 448 7.37 14.51 -11.55
C LEU A 448 5.86 14.83 -11.50
N PHE A 449 5.48 16.10 -11.36
CA PHE A 449 4.08 16.53 -11.16
C PHE A 449 3.56 17.40 -12.31
N PHE A 450 4.42 18.21 -12.91
CA PHE A 450 4.04 19.23 -13.89
C PHE A 450 4.53 18.95 -15.30
N ASP A 451 5.37 17.94 -15.48
CA ASP A 451 5.85 17.51 -16.79
C ASP A 451 5.42 16.07 -17.05
N GLY A 452 5.50 15.66 -18.32
CA GLY A 452 4.96 14.39 -18.76
C GLY A 452 5.51 13.97 -20.11
N GLN A 453 5.11 12.78 -20.51
CA GLN A 453 5.60 12.12 -21.72
C GLN A 453 4.60 11.07 -22.14
N ARG A 454 4.29 11.04 -23.43
CA ARG A 454 3.33 10.10 -24.03
C ARG A 454 4.08 8.85 -24.50
N VAL A 455 4.26 7.90 -23.59
CA VAL A 455 4.99 6.67 -23.85
C VAL A 455 4.00 5.56 -24.20
N LEU A 456 4.35 4.75 -25.20
CA LEU A 456 3.55 3.65 -25.69
C LEU A 456 4.26 2.30 -25.45
N PRO A 457 3.52 1.22 -25.13
CA PRO A 457 4.07 -0.10 -24.89
C PRO A 457 4.22 -0.91 -26.19
N SER A 458 4.77 -0.30 -27.24
CA SER A 458 4.73 -0.83 -28.62
C SER A 458 5.28 -2.25 -28.72
N ARG A 459 6.41 -2.57 -28.07
CA ARG A 459 6.98 -3.93 -28.11
C ARG A 459 6.13 -4.96 -27.37
N LEU A 460 5.44 -4.57 -26.29
CA LEU A 460 4.55 -5.49 -25.56
C LEU A 460 3.29 -5.80 -26.40
N GLU A 461 2.72 -4.78 -27.05
CA GLU A 461 1.57 -4.96 -27.95
C GLU A 461 1.94 -5.81 -29.16
N GLN A 462 3.09 -5.56 -29.79
CA GLN A 462 3.62 -6.38 -30.89
C GLN A 462 3.86 -7.83 -30.47
N ALA A 463 4.31 -8.05 -29.23
CA ALA A 463 4.45 -9.38 -28.63
C ALA A 463 3.10 -10.00 -28.20
N GLY A 464 1.96 -9.36 -28.49
CA GLY A 464 0.62 -9.85 -28.18
C GLY A 464 0.27 -9.85 -26.69
N TYR A 465 0.98 -9.08 -25.85
CA TYR A 465 0.62 -8.92 -24.45
C TYR A 465 -0.72 -8.18 -24.33
N ARG A 466 -1.64 -8.74 -23.53
CA ARG A 466 -2.92 -8.12 -23.23
C ARG A 466 -2.91 -7.59 -21.81
N PHE A 467 -3.02 -6.27 -21.67
CA PHE A 467 -3.11 -5.62 -20.38
C PHE A 467 -4.41 -6.00 -19.69
N ARG A 468 -4.32 -6.33 -18.39
CA ARG A 468 -5.49 -6.55 -17.55
C ARG A 468 -6.22 -5.24 -17.27
N TYR A 469 -5.47 -4.14 -17.15
CA TYR A 469 -6.01 -2.80 -16.90
C TYR A 469 -5.56 -1.82 -18.00
N PRO A 470 -6.15 -1.89 -19.21
CA PRO A 470 -5.71 -1.06 -20.33
C PRO A 470 -6.13 0.41 -20.20
N THR A 471 -7.19 0.70 -19.43
CA THR A 471 -7.77 2.05 -19.29
C THR A 471 -7.70 2.56 -17.86
N LEU A 472 -7.61 3.87 -17.68
CA LEU A 472 -7.52 4.49 -16.35
C LEU A 472 -8.74 4.16 -15.49
N ASP A 473 -9.94 4.19 -16.07
CA ASP A 473 -11.18 3.89 -15.36
C ASP A 473 -11.19 2.45 -14.82
N SER A 474 -10.65 1.48 -15.56
CA SER A 474 -10.56 0.09 -15.10
C SER A 474 -9.59 -0.05 -13.92
N ALA A 475 -8.43 0.60 -14.00
CA ALA A 475 -7.42 0.58 -12.93
C ALA A 475 -7.90 1.30 -11.67
N LEU A 476 -8.53 2.47 -11.81
CA LEU A 476 -9.03 3.21 -10.65
C LEU A 476 -10.19 2.49 -9.95
N ARG A 477 -11.09 1.81 -10.68
CA ARG A 477 -12.16 1.00 -10.06
C ARG A 477 -11.64 -0.18 -9.24
N ASP A 478 -10.50 -0.73 -9.61
CA ASP A 478 -9.83 -1.78 -8.85
C ASP A 478 -9.18 -1.24 -7.56
N LEU A 479 -8.65 -0.01 -7.64
CA LEU A 479 -7.77 0.56 -6.62
C LEU A 479 -8.38 1.62 -5.68
N ALA A 480 -9.54 2.20 -5.99
CA ALA A 480 -10.00 3.45 -5.38
C ALA A 480 -11.46 3.48 -4.92
#